data_AF-A0A1F9D3T0-F1
#
_entry.id   AF-A0A1F9D3T0-F1
#
_cell.length_a   1.000
_cell.length_b   1.000
_cell.length_c   1.000
_cell.angle_alpha   90.00
_cell.angle_beta   90.00
_cell.angle_gamma   90.00
#
_symmetry.space_group_name_H-M   'P 1'
#
loop_
_entity.id
_entity.type
_entity.pdbx_description
1 polymer ?
#
loop_
_entity_poly.entity_id
_entity_poly.type
_entity_poly.pdbx_seq_one_letter_code
_entity_poly.pdbx_strand_id
1 'polypeptide(L)'
;MIMNRKWMTLILLLGVMILSGCGISKESMMAYNEAKDAFQKATLAGAKNCAPCQYATAEAYLALADHEIAETDYWKDDRQHLKLAASVTKEKSLEAIKICQVPPKPPAPPAPAPAPAPAPPAVRAPVIDSFTANPSSITSGESSTLSWSLSGGAPTDLTINGRRVPLTSTSQTVTPSTTTTYTLAASNTAGQDTRSVTVTVASPPAPTPPPAPAPAPTPSAPLMLDTIYFDTNKTNINPSAAKALDRNGMLLKDNPRARVEIGGHTDSTGSEKANQMISEKRALSAKKYLQDKYNIPGDRMGTKGYGSSKPIADNKTKEGKAKNRRVEFKVIP
;
A
#
# COMPACT_ATOMS: atom_id res chain seq x y z
N MET A 1 112.36 46.36 4.10
CA MET A 1 111.73 45.60 5.20
C MET A 1 111.08 44.37 4.61
N ILE A 2 111.48 43.21 5.11
CA ILE A 2 111.15 41.87 4.63
C ILE A 2 109.67 41.61 4.91
N MET A 3 108.83 41.60 3.88
CA MET A 3 107.43 41.19 4.03
C MET A 3 107.41 39.70 4.38
N ASN A 4 106.93 39.39 5.57
CA ASN A 4 106.99 38.08 6.18
C ASN A 4 106.24 37.05 5.31
N ARG A 5 106.91 35.94 4.96
CA ARG A 5 106.40 34.89 4.06
C ARG A 5 105.08 34.26 4.55
N LYS A 6 104.73 34.43 5.84
CA LYS A 6 103.44 34.03 6.45
C LYS A 6 102.27 35.01 6.16
N TRP A 7 102.54 36.28 5.86
CA TRP A 7 101.51 37.26 5.46
C TRP A 7 101.16 37.16 3.98
N MET A 8 102.11 36.74 3.15
CA MET A 8 101.90 36.54 1.72
C MET A 8 101.05 35.28 1.44
N THR A 9 101.15 34.24 2.27
CA THR A 9 100.22 33.08 2.23
C THR A 9 98.84 33.39 2.80
N LEU A 10 98.70 34.30 3.76
CA LEU A 10 97.39 34.73 4.26
C LEU A 10 96.64 35.60 3.23
N ILE A 11 97.35 36.44 2.47
CA ILE A 11 96.77 37.21 1.36
C ILE A 11 96.48 36.32 0.14
N LEU A 12 97.26 35.25 -0.11
CA LEU A 12 96.91 34.26 -1.11
C LEU A 12 95.71 33.37 -0.70
N LEU A 13 95.49 33.14 0.59
CA LEU A 13 94.32 32.42 1.11
C LEU A 13 93.06 33.30 1.23
N LEU A 14 93.20 34.62 1.43
CA LEU A 14 92.09 35.58 1.30
C LEU A 14 91.79 36.00 -0.14
N GLY A 15 92.76 35.90 -1.06
CA GLY A 15 92.61 36.23 -2.48
C GLY A 15 91.88 35.18 -3.32
N VAL A 16 91.65 33.98 -2.78
CA VAL A 16 90.94 32.87 -3.47
C VAL A 16 89.49 32.70 -2.97
N MET A 17 88.97 33.63 -2.16
CA MET A 17 87.60 33.59 -1.61
C MET A 17 86.67 34.72 -2.10
N ILE A 18 86.92 35.36 -3.25
CA ILE A 18 86.02 36.43 -3.78
C ILE A 18 85.59 36.23 -5.25
N LEU A 19 85.86 35.10 -5.91
CA LEU A 19 85.42 34.90 -7.32
C LEU A 19 84.72 33.58 -7.62
N SER A 20 84.04 33.02 -6.62
CA SER A 20 83.15 31.87 -6.84
C SER A 20 81.78 32.09 -6.20
N GLY A 21 81.32 33.34 -6.17
CA GLY A 21 79.90 33.63 -6.07
C GLY A 21 79.25 33.11 -7.34
N CYS A 22 78.77 31.88 -7.27
CA CYS A 22 77.73 31.38 -8.15
C CYS A 22 76.62 32.44 -8.06
N GLY A 23 76.49 33.27 -9.10
CA GLY A 23 75.45 34.28 -9.28
C GLY A 23 74.75 34.06 -10.62
N ILE A 24 73.51 34.55 -10.78
CA ILE A 24 72.80 34.56 -12.07
C ILE A 24 73.74 35.16 -13.13
N SER A 25 73.81 34.55 -14.32
CA SER A 25 74.69 35.07 -15.36
C SER A 25 74.31 36.52 -15.68
N LYS A 26 75.31 37.37 -15.93
CA LYS A 26 75.07 38.77 -16.32
C LYS A 26 74.10 38.89 -17.50
N GLU A 27 74.15 37.91 -18.40
CA GLU A 27 73.26 37.79 -19.55
C GLU A 27 71.81 37.50 -19.15
N SER A 28 71.55 36.51 -18.28
CA SER A 28 70.18 36.19 -17.83
C SER A 28 69.57 37.33 -17.02
N MET A 29 70.36 37.99 -16.17
CA MET A 29 69.91 39.14 -15.39
C MET A 29 69.60 40.35 -16.29
N MET A 30 70.42 40.57 -17.34
CA MET A 30 70.14 41.59 -18.35
C MET A 30 68.83 41.31 -19.09
N ALA A 31 68.62 40.07 -19.54
CA ALA A 31 67.39 39.67 -20.23
C ALA A 31 66.14 39.83 -19.35
N TYR A 32 66.22 39.47 -18.06
CA TYR A 32 65.15 39.70 -17.10
C TYR A 32 64.84 41.19 -16.92
N ASN A 33 65.86 42.04 -16.73
CA ASN A 33 65.66 43.48 -16.56
C ASN A 33 65.05 44.13 -17.80
N GLU A 34 65.45 43.70 -19.00
CA GLU A 34 64.84 44.14 -20.25
C GLU A 34 63.37 43.72 -20.37
N ALA A 35 63.04 42.50 -19.94
CA ALA A 35 61.68 42.00 -19.94
C ALA A 35 60.78 42.79 -18.98
N LYS A 36 61.30 43.12 -17.79
CA LYS A 36 60.62 43.95 -16.78
C LYS A 36 60.36 45.37 -17.28
N ASP A 37 61.34 45.99 -17.95
CA ASP A 37 61.17 47.30 -18.59
C ASP A 37 60.11 47.26 -19.71
N ALA A 38 60.13 46.23 -20.56
CA ALA A 38 59.13 46.04 -21.59
C ALA A 38 57.71 45.89 -21.00
N PHE A 39 57.56 45.14 -19.91
CA PHE A 39 56.29 44.97 -19.22
C PHE A 39 55.78 46.28 -18.60
N GLN A 40 56.67 47.07 -17.98
CA GLN A 40 56.33 48.40 -17.46
C GLN A 40 55.86 49.34 -18.58
N LYS A 41 56.56 49.34 -19.73
CA LYS A 41 56.13 50.11 -20.91
C LYS A 41 54.77 49.68 -21.42
N ALA A 42 54.48 48.38 -21.45
CA ALA A 42 53.17 47.86 -21.83
C ALA A 42 52.08 48.32 -20.85
N THR A 43 52.37 48.27 -19.55
CA THR A 43 51.48 48.76 -18.49
C THR A 43 51.14 50.23 -18.68
N LEU A 44 52.14 51.07 -18.90
CA LEU A 44 51.96 52.51 -19.16
C LEU A 44 51.23 52.80 -20.47
N ALA A 45 51.37 51.93 -21.48
CA ALA A 45 50.64 52.00 -22.73
C ALA A 45 49.17 51.55 -22.61
N GLY A 46 48.69 51.20 -21.42
CA GLY A 46 47.32 50.76 -21.19
C GLY A 46 47.04 49.34 -21.67
N ALA A 47 48.07 48.52 -21.89
CA ALA A 47 47.97 47.16 -22.44
C ALA A 47 46.99 46.25 -21.70
N LYS A 48 46.80 46.46 -20.40
CA LYS A 48 45.79 45.76 -19.59
C LYS A 48 44.37 45.87 -20.18
N ASN A 49 44.06 46.98 -20.86
CA ASN A 49 42.75 47.24 -21.44
C ASN A 49 42.70 46.91 -22.95
N CYS A 50 43.73 47.28 -23.72
CA CYS A 50 43.73 47.10 -25.18
C CYS A 50 44.24 45.74 -25.66
N ALA A 51 45.03 45.01 -24.86
CA ALA A 51 45.59 43.70 -25.19
C ALA A 51 45.64 42.77 -23.95
N PRO A 52 44.48 42.46 -23.32
CA PRO A 52 44.42 41.79 -22.02
C PRO A 52 45.05 40.40 -22.00
N CYS A 53 44.96 39.64 -23.10
CA CYS A 53 45.54 38.29 -23.18
C CYS A 53 47.07 38.33 -23.15
N GLN A 54 47.67 39.19 -23.99
CA GLN A 54 49.12 39.39 -24.04
C GLN A 54 49.64 39.98 -22.74
N TYR A 55 48.92 40.95 -22.16
CA TYR A 55 49.27 41.54 -20.87
C TYR A 55 49.26 40.51 -19.74
N ALA A 56 48.19 39.70 -19.61
CA ALA A 56 48.09 38.67 -18.57
C ALA A 56 49.16 37.58 -18.72
N THR A 57 49.51 37.22 -19.97
CA THR A 57 50.58 36.26 -20.24
C THR A 57 51.93 36.84 -19.80
N ALA A 58 52.23 38.10 -20.16
CA ALA A 58 53.45 38.76 -19.73
C ALA A 58 53.54 38.91 -18.21
N GLU A 59 52.43 39.22 -17.54
CA GLU A 59 52.34 39.32 -16.07
C GLU A 59 52.63 37.98 -15.39
N ALA A 60 52.04 36.88 -15.88
CA ALA A 60 52.25 35.55 -15.33
C ALA A 60 53.70 35.07 -15.48
N TYR A 61 54.32 35.27 -16.65
CA TYR A 61 55.71 34.88 -16.88
C TYR A 61 56.71 35.80 -16.17
N LEU A 62 56.38 37.08 -15.94
CA LEU A 62 57.20 37.95 -15.11
C LEU A 62 57.16 37.49 -13.65
N ALA A 63 55.99 37.12 -13.13
CA ALA A 63 55.86 36.55 -11.80
C ALA A 63 56.63 35.22 -11.65
N LEU A 64 56.63 34.38 -12.69
CA LEU A 64 57.47 33.19 -12.74
C LEU A 64 58.96 33.56 -12.69
N ALA A 65 59.41 34.52 -13.52
CA ALA A 65 60.80 34.97 -13.51
C ALA A 65 61.22 35.57 -12.15
N ASP A 66 60.33 36.31 -11.49
CA ASP A 66 60.55 36.85 -10.13
C ASP A 66 60.72 35.72 -9.11
N HIS A 67 59.92 34.66 -9.22
CA HIS A 67 60.02 33.46 -8.38
C HIS A 67 61.37 32.74 -8.56
N GLU A 68 61.76 32.49 -9.81
CA GLU A 68 63.04 31.85 -10.15
C GLU A 68 64.27 32.65 -9.67
N ILE A 69 64.18 33.98 -9.60
CA ILE A 69 65.25 34.82 -9.05
C ILE A 69 65.28 34.77 -7.52
N ALA A 70 64.12 34.60 -6.88
CA ALA A 70 64.00 34.59 -5.42
C ALA A 70 64.38 33.23 -4.80
N GLU A 71 64.16 32.12 -5.49
CA GLU A 71 64.60 30.80 -5.05
C GLU A 71 66.11 30.65 -5.28
N THR A 72 66.89 30.82 -4.22
CA THR A 72 68.36 30.80 -4.23
C THR A 72 68.99 29.41 -4.45
N ASP A 73 68.26 28.43 -4.99
CA ASP A 73 68.75 27.04 -5.07
C ASP A 73 69.48 26.74 -6.38
N TYR A 74 70.69 26.19 -6.23
CA TYR A 74 71.81 26.50 -7.11
C TYR A 74 72.14 25.36 -8.08
N TRP A 75 71.38 25.19 -9.16
CA TRP A 75 71.71 24.23 -10.23
C TRP A 75 71.87 24.89 -11.60
N LYS A 76 72.91 24.47 -12.34
CA LYS A 76 73.32 25.08 -13.62
C LYS A 76 72.31 24.90 -14.76
N ASP A 77 71.29 24.06 -14.58
CA ASP A 77 70.28 23.73 -15.59
C ASP A 77 68.98 24.56 -15.51
N ASP A 78 68.66 25.21 -14.37
CA ASP A 78 67.44 26.02 -14.21
C ASP A 78 67.48 27.40 -14.92
N ARG A 79 68.61 27.72 -15.58
CA ARG A 79 68.75 28.97 -16.34
C ARG A 79 67.92 29.02 -17.62
N GLN A 80 67.38 27.88 -18.07
CA GLN A 80 66.47 27.85 -19.22
C GLN A 80 65.11 28.43 -18.86
N HIS A 81 64.61 28.18 -17.65
CA HIS A 81 63.31 28.67 -17.19
C HIS A 81 63.31 30.19 -17.03
N LEU A 82 64.34 30.76 -16.41
CA LEU A 82 64.49 32.23 -16.32
C LEU A 82 64.64 32.89 -17.70
N LYS A 83 65.46 32.32 -18.60
CA LYS A 83 65.63 32.86 -19.96
C LYS A 83 64.33 32.78 -20.76
N LEU A 84 63.58 31.69 -20.66
CA LEU A 84 62.27 31.52 -21.30
C LEU A 84 61.23 32.47 -20.72
N ALA A 85 61.17 32.59 -19.38
CA ALA A 85 60.22 33.46 -18.73
C ALA A 85 60.48 34.94 -19.07
N ALA A 86 61.75 35.37 -19.09
CA ALA A 86 62.14 36.69 -19.54
C ALA A 86 61.81 36.91 -21.02
N SER A 87 62.06 35.94 -21.91
CA SER A 87 61.79 36.10 -23.34
C SER A 87 60.29 36.21 -23.62
N VAL A 88 59.46 35.34 -23.02
CA VAL A 88 58.01 35.37 -23.18
C VAL A 88 57.43 36.67 -22.62
N THR A 89 57.89 37.10 -21.45
CA THR A 89 57.48 38.38 -20.86
C THR A 89 57.77 39.55 -21.79
N LYS A 90 58.99 39.62 -22.34
CA LYS A 90 59.39 40.69 -23.27
C LYS A 90 58.59 40.63 -24.58
N GLU A 91 58.45 39.46 -25.18
CA GLU A 91 57.70 39.26 -26.42
C GLU A 91 56.24 39.69 -26.28
N LYS A 92 55.55 39.19 -25.24
CA LYS A 92 54.13 39.48 -25.03
C LYS A 92 53.89 40.92 -24.63
N SER A 93 54.82 41.54 -23.89
CA SER A 93 54.75 42.98 -23.61
C SER A 93 54.86 43.82 -24.88
N LEU A 94 55.77 43.49 -25.80
CA LEU A 94 55.93 44.19 -27.08
C LEU A 94 54.76 43.92 -28.04
N GLU A 95 54.22 42.71 -28.06
CA GLU A 95 53.01 42.36 -28.81
C GLU A 95 51.82 43.18 -28.31
N ALA A 96 51.65 43.28 -27.00
CA ALA A 96 50.60 44.08 -26.37
C ALA A 96 50.72 45.57 -26.77
N ILE A 97 51.92 46.15 -26.69
CA ILE A 97 52.17 47.55 -27.10
C ILE A 97 51.79 47.76 -28.57
N LYS A 98 52.16 46.85 -29.47
CA LYS A 98 51.82 46.95 -30.90
C LYS A 98 50.31 46.92 -31.12
N ILE A 99 49.58 46.03 -30.44
CA ILE A 99 48.11 45.98 -30.51
C ILE A 99 47.50 47.31 -30.07
N CYS A 100 48.06 47.91 -29.02
CA CYS A 100 47.58 49.17 -28.47
C CYS A 100 47.92 50.41 -29.32
N GLN A 101 48.90 50.32 -30.23
CA GLN A 101 49.28 51.40 -31.14
C GLN A 101 48.47 51.43 -32.44
N VAL A 102 47.71 50.37 -32.74
CA VAL A 102 46.77 50.38 -33.87
C VAL A 102 45.58 51.26 -33.48
N PRO A 103 45.25 52.31 -34.25
CA PRO A 103 44.09 53.14 -33.95
C PRO A 103 42.85 52.24 -33.89
N PRO A 104 41.95 52.44 -32.91
CA PRO A 104 40.78 51.60 -32.76
C PRO A 104 40.01 51.60 -34.08
N LYS A 105 39.69 50.39 -34.59
CA LYS A 105 38.73 50.24 -35.69
C LYS A 105 37.52 51.13 -35.36
N PRO A 106 37.03 51.96 -36.30
CA PRO A 106 35.88 52.84 -36.04
C PRO A 106 34.79 52.04 -35.34
N PRO A 107 34.18 52.59 -34.27
CA PRO A 107 33.13 51.87 -33.57
C PRO A 107 32.11 51.42 -34.61
N ALA A 108 31.84 50.12 -34.64
CA ALA A 108 30.62 49.66 -35.30
C ALA A 108 29.47 50.53 -34.76
N PRO A 109 28.52 50.96 -35.61
CA PRO A 109 27.38 51.76 -35.16
C PRO A 109 26.82 51.13 -33.89
N PRO A 110 26.45 51.93 -32.87
CA PRO A 110 26.10 51.44 -31.56
C PRO A 110 25.14 50.27 -31.74
N ALA A 111 25.58 49.08 -31.33
CA ALA A 111 24.68 47.96 -31.24
C ALA A 111 23.48 48.47 -30.44
N PRO A 112 22.23 48.24 -30.91
CA PRO A 112 21.06 48.58 -30.12
C PRO A 112 21.33 48.07 -28.71
N ALA A 113 21.07 48.93 -27.71
CA ALA A 113 21.34 48.65 -26.30
C ALA A 113 21.08 47.16 -26.05
N PRO A 114 22.03 46.39 -25.45
CA PRO A 114 21.79 44.98 -25.21
C PRO A 114 20.41 44.89 -24.58
N ALA A 115 19.49 44.24 -25.30
CA ALA A 115 18.12 44.12 -24.84
C ALA A 115 18.21 43.72 -23.37
N PRO A 116 17.45 44.36 -22.46
CA PRO A 116 17.51 44.04 -21.04
C PRO A 116 17.58 42.53 -20.93
N ALA A 117 18.62 42.02 -20.25
CA ALA A 117 18.89 40.59 -20.17
C ALA A 117 17.53 39.89 -20.03
N PRO A 118 17.18 38.95 -20.94
CA PRO A 118 15.82 38.41 -20.98
C PRO A 118 15.45 38.06 -19.56
N ALA A 119 14.33 38.62 -19.09
CA ALA A 119 13.89 38.46 -17.72
C ALA A 119 14.08 36.98 -17.33
N PRO A 120 14.62 36.66 -16.14
CA PRO A 120 14.85 35.28 -15.73
C PRO A 120 13.62 34.46 -16.11
N PRO A 121 13.77 33.31 -16.81
CA PRO A 121 12.64 32.56 -17.32
C PRO A 121 11.64 32.40 -16.18
N ALA A 122 10.43 32.92 -16.39
CA ALA A 122 9.41 32.95 -15.35
C ALA A 122 9.28 31.54 -14.78
N VAL A 123 9.50 31.40 -13.46
CA VAL A 123 9.36 30.10 -12.79
C VAL A 123 7.93 29.63 -13.06
N ARG A 124 7.80 28.46 -13.66
CA ARG A 124 6.49 27.88 -13.98
C ARG A 124 6.00 27.08 -12.78
N ALA A 125 4.69 27.12 -12.51
CA ALA A 125 4.09 26.21 -11.53
C ALA A 125 4.22 24.75 -12.02
N PRO A 126 4.34 23.76 -11.11
CA PRO A 126 4.22 22.36 -11.47
C PRO A 126 2.80 22.05 -11.92
N VAL A 127 2.66 21.13 -12.87
CA VAL A 127 1.37 20.67 -13.39
C VAL A 127 1.33 19.15 -13.27
N ILE A 128 0.24 18.62 -12.73
CA ILE A 128 0.03 17.18 -12.62
C ILE A 128 -0.76 16.71 -13.85
N ASP A 129 -0.06 16.15 -14.84
CA ASP A 129 -0.69 15.69 -16.09
C ASP A 129 -1.54 14.43 -15.86
N SER A 130 -1.07 13.55 -14.98
CA SER A 130 -1.78 12.32 -14.61
C SER A 130 -1.60 11.97 -13.15
N PHE A 131 -2.63 11.40 -12.55
CA PHE A 131 -2.59 10.76 -11.25
C PHE A 131 -3.59 9.61 -11.23
N THR A 132 -3.09 8.38 -11.23
CA THR A 132 -3.88 7.16 -11.39
C THR A 132 -3.57 6.15 -10.30
N ALA A 133 -4.50 5.23 -10.08
CA ALA A 133 -4.33 4.13 -9.15
C ALA A 133 -4.57 2.82 -9.89
N ASN A 134 -3.63 1.87 -9.77
CA ASN A 134 -3.75 0.57 -10.41
C ASN A 134 -3.39 -0.57 -9.44
N PRO A 135 -4.32 -1.49 -9.14
CA PRO A 135 -5.75 -1.44 -9.49
C PRO A 135 -6.49 -0.32 -8.72
N SER A 136 -7.55 0.24 -9.29
CA SER A 136 -8.38 1.28 -8.65
C SER A 136 -9.40 0.70 -7.66
N SER A 137 -9.56 -0.63 -7.62
CA SER A 137 -10.37 -1.36 -6.65
C SER A 137 -9.57 -2.53 -6.09
N ILE A 138 -9.54 -2.65 -4.77
CA ILE A 138 -8.79 -3.69 -4.03
C ILE A 138 -9.64 -4.29 -2.92
N THR A 139 -9.29 -5.47 -2.43
CA THR A 139 -9.83 -6.01 -1.17
C THR A 139 -9.00 -5.49 0.01
N SER A 140 -9.59 -5.40 1.20
CA SER A 140 -8.85 -4.99 2.41
C SER A 140 -7.60 -5.86 2.61
N GLY A 141 -6.43 -5.22 2.67
CA GLY A 141 -5.13 -5.88 2.85
C GLY A 141 -4.34 -6.08 1.55
N GLU A 142 -4.96 -5.87 0.39
CA GLU A 142 -4.24 -5.80 -0.89
C GLU A 142 -3.58 -4.41 -1.07
N SER A 143 -2.72 -4.29 -2.08
CA SER A 143 -2.04 -3.04 -2.40
C SER A 143 -2.52 -2.46 -3.73
N SER A 144 -2.53 -1.13 -3.81
CA SER A 144 -2.70 -0.38 -5.06
C SER A 144 -1.47 0.49 -5.27
N THR A 145 -1.03 0.64 -6.53
CA THR A 145 0.06 1.56 -6.86
C THR A 145 -0.53 2.84 -7.42
N LEU A 146 -0.25 3.95 -6.73
CA LEU A 146 -0.51 5.29 -7.22
C LEU A 146 0.63 5.67 -8.17
N SER A 147 0.32 6.19 -9.35
CA SER A 147 1.29 6.63 -10.35
C SER A 147 0.94 8.01 -10.85
N TRP A 148 1.94 8.86 -11.09
CA TRP A 148 1.74 10.22 -11.57
C TRP A 148 2.82 10.67 -12.55
N SER A 149 2.47 11.68 -13.35
CA SER A 149 3.40 12.40 -14.22
C SER A 149 3.25 13.90 -14.01
N LEU A 150 4.38 14.60 -13.99
CA LEU A 150 4.44 16.04 -13.76
C LEU A 150 5.04 16.73 -14.99
N SER A 151 4.49 17.88 -15.34
CA SER A 151 5.04 18.82 -16.32
C SER A 151 5.10 20.23 -15.73
N GLY A 152 5.51 21.22 -16.53
CA GLY A 152 5.66 22.60 -16.06
C GLY A 152 6.99 22.83 -15.35
N GLY A 153 6.95 23.49 -14.19
CA GLY A 153 8.16 23.71 -13.36
C GLY A 153 8.43 22.56 -12.41
N ALA A 154 9.70 22.38 -12.04
CA ALA A 154 10.09 21.36 -11.06
C ALA A 154 9.43 21.66 -9.70
N PRO A 155 8.79 20.67 -9.05
CA PRO A 155 8.24 20.85 -7.70
C PRO A 155 9.37 20.95 -6.67
N THR A 156 9.21 21.84 -5.70
CA THR A 156 10.06 21.88 -4.50
C THR A 156 9.43 21.09 -3.35
N ASP A 157 8.13 20.82 -3.44
CA ASP A 157 7.38 20.01 -2.49
C ASP A 157 6.41 19.09 -3.23
N LEU A 158 6.35 17.82 -2.79
CA LEU A 158 5.44 16.81 -3.32
C LEU A 158 4.85 16.02 -2.14
N THR A 159 3.53 16.00 -2.03
CA THR A 159 2.82 15.31 -0.94
C THR A 159 1.67 14.47 -1.45
N ILE A 160 1.40 13.34 -0.77
CA ILE A 160 0.20 12.53 -0.94
C ILE A 160 -0.57 12.55 0.39
N ASN A 161 -1.80 13.05 0.38
CA ASN A 161 -2.62 13.28 1.58
C ASN A 161 -1.87 14.08 2.66
N GLY A 162 -1.09 15.09 2.24
CA GLY A 162 -0.29 15.94 3.13
C GLY A 162 1.03 15.31 3.62
N ARG A 163 1.33 14.05 3.28
CA ARG A 163 2.59 13.39 3.63
C ARG A 163 3.62 13.54 2.51
N ARG A 164 4.81 14.05 2.82
CA ARG A 164 5.89 14.23 1.82
C ARG A 164 6.31 12.90 1.19
N VAL A 165 6.50 12.93 -0.12
CA VAL A 165 7.09 11.85 -0.91
C VAL A 165 8.34 12.37 -1.65
N PRO A 166 9.31 11.50 -2.02
CA PRO A 166 10.50 11.95 -2.72
C PRO A 166 10.17 12.68 -4.03
N LEU A 167 10.81 13.82 -4.29
CA LEU A 167 10.56 14.63 -5.49
C LEU A 167 10.88 13.90 -6.81
N THR A 168 11.72 12.86 -6.76
CA THR A 168 12.07 12.02 -7.90
C THR A 168 11.14 10.83 -8.11
N SER A 169 10.22 10.58 -7.17
CA SER A 169 9.28 9.46 -7.28
C SER A 169 8.17 9.78 -8.27
N THR A 170 7.78 8.77 -9.06
CA THR A 170 6.67 8.81 -10.01
C THR A 170 5.56 7.82 -9.63
N SER A 171 5.76 7.06 -8.56
CA SER A 171 4.77 6.13 -8.03
C SER A 171 4.95 5.90 -6.52
N GLN A 172 3.86 5.47 -5.87
CA GLN A 172 3.83 5.05 -4.47
C GLN A 172 2.83 3.92 -4.29
N THR A 173 3.26 2.83 -3.66
CA THR A 173 2.37 1.74 -3.25
C THR A 173 1.66 2.10 -1.94
N VAL A 174 0.35 1.84 -1.90
CA VAL A 174 -0.53 2.07 -0.74
C VAL A 174 -1.36 0.84 -0.43
N THR A 175 -1.71 0.65 0.83
CA THR A 175 -2.52 -0.48 1.33
C THR A 175 -3.68 0.04 2.21
N PRO A 176 -4.66 0.76 1.65
CA PRO A 176 -5.78 1.24 2.44
C PRO A 176 -6.68 0.10 2.91
N SER A 177 -7.18 0.20 4.14
CA SER A 177 -8.17 -0.74 4.71
C SER A 177 -9.62 -0.35 4.44
N THR A 178 -9.85 0.89 4.00
CA THR A 178 -11.17 1.44 3.65
C THR A 178 -11.04 2.28 2.39
N THR A 179 -12.14 2.46 1.65
CA THR A 179 -12.15 3.30 0.44
C THR A 179 -11.55 4.66 0.76
N THR A 180 -10.40 4.95 0.17
CA THR A 180 -9.58 6.12 0.50
C THR A 180 -9.34 6.93 -0.77
N THR A 181 -9.62 8.22 -0.68
CA THR A 181 -9.22 9.19 -1.70
C THR A 181 -7.82 9.69 -1.39
N TYR A 182 -6.91 9.51 -2.35
CA TYR A 182 -5.56 10.05 -2.30
C TYR A 182 -5.53 11.37 -3.08
N THR A 183 -4.86 12.37 -2.53
CA THR A 183 -4.66 13.68 -3.16
C THR A 183 -3.17 13.94 -3.26
N LEU A 184 -2.67 14.00 -4.49
CA LEU A 184 -1.32 14.42 -4.82
C LEU A 184 -1.30 15.94 -4.92
N ALA A 185 -0.34 16.57 -4.24
CA ALA A 185 -0.09 18.00 -4.32
C ALA A 185 1.37 18.26 -4.67
N ALA A 186 1.61 19.00 -5.75
CA ALA A 186 2.93 19.43 -6.19
C ALA A 186 3.00 20.96 -6.09
N SER A 187 4.02 21.51 -5.43
CA SER A 187 4.16 22.97 -5.29
C SER A 187 5.60 23.45 -5.47
N ASN A 188 5.72 24.69 -5.93
CA ASN A 188 6.95 25.49 -5.92
C ASN A 188 6.64 26.97 -5.67
N THR A 189 7.64 27.83 -5.79
CA THR A 189 7.50 29.28 -5.58
C THR A 189 6.57 29.98 -6.57
N ALA A 190 6.27 29.35 -7.72
CA ALA A 190 5.38 29.90 -8.74
C ALA A 190 3.91 29.46 -8.57
N GLY A 191 3.65 28.38 -7.83
CA GLY A 191 2.29 27.91 -7.58
C GLY A 191 2.20 26.46 -7.14
N GLN A 192 0.97 25.97 -7.05
CA GLN A 192 0.63 24.62 -6.61
C GLN A 192 -0.44 24.04 -7.54
N ASP A 193 -0.32 22.74 -7.82
CA ASP A 193 -1.36 21.96 -8.48
C ASP A 193 -1.70 20.73 -7.63
N THR A 194 -2.96 20.30 -7.69
CA THR A 194 -3.49 19.19 -6.90
C THR A 194 -4.39 18.28 -7.75
N ARG A 195 -4.22 16.97 -7.59
CA ARG A 195 -5.06 15.94 -8.24
C ARG A 195 -5.44 14.87 -7.24
N SER A 196 -6.64 14.32 -7.38
CA SER A 196 -7.12 13.24 -6.52
C SER A 196 -7.47 11.98 -7.32
N VAL A 197 -7.21 10.83 -6.72
CA VAL A 197 -7.64 9.51 -7.21
C VAL A 197 -8.24 8.72 -6.05
N THR A 198 -9.30 7.98 -6.29
CA THR A 198 -9.95 7.15 -5.25
C THR A 198 -9.60 5.69 -5.47
N VAL A 199 -9.07 5.06 -4.42
CA VAL A 199 -8.90 3.60 -4.36
C VAL A 199 -10.09 3.04 -3.60
N THR A 200 -10.94 2.30 -4.30
CA THR A 200 -12.09 1.63 -3.71
C THR A 200 -11.60 0.39 -2.98
N VAL A 201 -11.85 0.31 -1.67
CA VAL A 201 -11.62 -0.94 -0.93
C VAL A 201 -12.95 -1.66 -0.90
N ALA A 202 -13.05 -2.75 -1.66
CA ALA A 202 -14.14 -3.69 -1.55
C ALA A 202 -14.12 -4.23 -0.11
N SER A 203 -15.09 -3.77 0.67
CA SER A 203 -15.46 -4.48 1.88
C SER A 203 -15.81 -5.91 1.48
N PRO A 204 -15.38 -6.93 2.25
CA PRO A 204 -15.92 -8.28 2.07
C PRO A 204 -17.45 -8.16 1.95
N PRO A 205 -18.10 -8.88 1.01
CA PRO A 205 -19.55 -8.89 0.95
C PRO A 205 -20.03 -9.20 2.36
N ALA A 206 -20.95 -8.36 2.88
CA ALA A 206 -21.52 -8.59 4.19
C ALA A 206 -21.89 -10.08 4.27
N PRO A 207 -21.53 -10.79 5.36
CA PRO A 207 -21.95 -12.18 5.51
C PRO A 207 -23.44 -12.19 5.21
N THR A 208 -23.84 -13.01 4.24
CA THR A 208 -25.26 -13.13 3.88
C THR A 208 -26.02 -13.27 5.18
N PRO A 209 -27.07 -12.46 5.42
CA PRO A 209 -27.91 -12.65 6.59
C PRO A 209 -28.21 -14.14 6.68
N PRO A 210 -28.08 -14.77 7.86
CA PRO A 210 -28.55 -16.14 8.04
C PRO A 210 -29.93 -16.22 7.38
N PRO A 211 -30.22 -17.27 6.58
CA PRO A 211 -31.55 -17.44 6.02
C PRO A 211 -32.54 -17.14 7.13
N ALA A 212 -33.46 -16.19 6.89
CA ALA A 212 -34.49 -15.86 7.87
C ALA A 212 -35.01 -17.19 8.42
N PRO A 213 -35.13 -17.36 9.76
CA PRO A 213 -35.66 -18.59 10.33
C PRO A 213 -36.88 -18.95 9.49
N ALA A 214 -36.86 -20.15 8.89
CA ALA A 214 -37.99 -20.61 8.08
C ALA A 214 -39.26 -20.23 8.84
N PRO A 215 -40.28 -19.64 8.17
CA PRO A 215 -41.52 -19.29 8.85
C PRO A 215 -41.88 -20.49 9.71
N ALA A 216 -42.01 -20.25 11.02
CA ALA A 216 -42.32 -21.31 11.97
C ALA A 216 -43.43 -22.15 11.32
N PRO A 217 -43.30 -23.50 11.24
CA PRO A 217 -44.30 -24.30 10.58
C PRO A 217 -45.63 -23.85 11.15
N THR A 218 -46.52 -23.32 10.28
CA THR A 218 -47.90 -23.05 10.64
C THR A 218 -48.35 -24.23 11.47
N PRO A 219 -48.88 -24.04 12.70
CA PRO A 219 -49.26 -25.15 13.55
C PRO A 219 -50.09 -26.12 12.71
N SER A 220 -49.52 -27.28 12.40
CA SER A 220 -50.24 -28.31 11.66
C SER A 220 -51.52 -28.54 12.43
N ALA A 221 -52.68 -28.44 11.75
CA ALA A 221 -53.97 -28.66 12.39
C ALA A 221 -53.91 -29.92 13.26
N PRO A 222 -54.50 -29.90 14.48
CA PRO A 222 -54.40 -31.03 15.39
C PRO A 222 -54.83 -32.32 14.69
N LEU A 223 -53.98 -33.34 14.73
CA LEU A 223 -54.25 -34.64 14.10
C LEU A 223 -55.43 -35.32 14.83
N MET A 224 -56.62 -35.26 14.22
CA MET A 224 -57.83 -35.87 14.76
C MET A 224 -57.95 -37.32 14.29
N LEU A 225 -57.97 -38.25 15.24
CA LEU A 225 -58.10 -39.69 14.99
C LEU A 225 -59.46 -40.19 15.49
N ASP A 226 -60.07 -41.08 14.71
CA ASP A 226 -61.40 -41.60 14.98
C ASP A 226 -61.40 -42.59 16.15
N THR A 227 -62.42 -42.46 17.00
CA THR A 227 -62.75 -43.46 18.03
C THR A 227 -63.34 -44.71 17.37
N ILE A 228 -62.93 -45.89 17.83
CA ILE A 228 -63.50 -47.16 17.38
C ILE A 228 -64.32 -47.82 18.48
N TYR A 229 -65.34 -48.59 18.10
CA TYR A 229 -66.28 -49.21 19.04
C TYR A 229 -66.31 -50.73 18.90
N PHE A 230 -66.56 -51.41 20.02
CA PHE A 230 -66.59 -52.86 20.12
C PHE A 230 -67.95 -53.38 20.58
N ASP A 231 -68.29 -54.58 20.09
CA ASP A 231 -69.43 -55.32 20.59
C ASP A 231 -69.22 -55.73 22.06
N THR A 232 -70.31 -56.08 22.74
CA THR A 232 -70.28 -56.56 24.11
C THR A 232 -69.35 -57.76 24.27
N ASN A 233 -68.46 -57.71 25.25
CA ASN A 233 -67.49 -58.75 25.59
C ASN A 233 -66.56 -59.20 24.44
N LYS A 234 -66.45 -58.40 23.38
CA LYS A 234 -65.57 -58.69 22.25
C LYS A 234 -64.34 -57.78 22.21
N THR A 235 -63.26 -58.31 21.66
CA THR A 235 -62.00 -57.60 21.39
C THR A 235 -61.59 -57.64 19.92
N ASN A 236 -62.34 -58.32 19.05
CA ASN A 236 -62.06 -58.37 17.63
C ASN A 236 -62.47 -57.07 16.94
N ILE A 237 -61.72 -56.67 15.91
CA ILE A 237 -62.03 -55.51 15.08
C ILE A 237 -63.22 -55.87 14.18
N ASN A 238 -64.37 -55.22 14.39
CA ASN A 238 -65.54 -55.35 13.51
C ASN A 238 -65.38 -54.45 12.25
N PRO A 239 -66.23 -54.60 11.21
CA PRO A 239 -66.09 -53.82 9.97
C PRO A 239 -66.16 -52.29 10.16
N SER A 240 -66.96 -51.81 11.13
CA SER A 240 -67.07 -50.38 11.43
C SER A 240 -65.77 -49.85 12.06
N ALA A 241 -65.22 -50.59 13.03
CA ALA A 241 -63.93 -50.29 13.64
C ALA A 241 -62.78 -50.37 12.61
N ALA A 242 -62.80 -51.33 11.69
CA ALA A 242 -61.83 -51.42 10.60
C ALA A 242 -61.85 -50.17 9.72
N LYS A 243 -63.04 -49.68 9.32
CA LYS A 243 -63.16 -48.46 8.49
C LYS A 243 -62.61 -47.22 9.18
N ALA A 244 -62.76 -47.10 10.50
CA ALA A 244 -62.19 -46.01 11.30
C ALA A 244 -60.67 -46.16 11.49
N LEU A 245 -60.20 -47.38 11.78
CA LEU A 245 -58.77 -47.69 11.85
C LEU A 245 -58.06 -47.44 10.52
N ASP A 246 -58.74 -47.66 9.39
CA ASP A 246 -58.19 -47.40 8.06
C ASP A 246 -57.91 -45.90 7.85
N ARG A 247 -58.84 -45.04 8.27
CA ARG A 247 -58.63 -43.58 8.25
C ARG A 247 -57.50 -43.16 9.19
N ASN A 248 -57.48 -43.71 10.40
CA ASN A 248 -56.40 -43.45 11.36
C ASN A 248 -55.04 -43.92 10.84
N GLY A 249 -54.99 -45.07 10.18
CA GLY A 249 -53.77 -45.63 9.59
C GLY A 249 -53.20 -44.75 8.47
N MET A 250 -54.05 -44.23 7.58
CA MET A 250 -53.64 -43.26 6.56
C MET A 250 -53.10 -41.98 7.21
N LEU A 251 -53.82 -41.42 8.18
CA LEU A 251 -53.39 -40.22 8.90
C LEU A 251 -52.05 -40.40 9.62
N LEU A 252 -51.82 -41.55 10.25
CA LEU A 252 -50.55 -41.85 10.93
C LEU A 252 -49.40 -42.10 9.96
N LYS A 253 -49.70 -42.59 8.75
CA LYS A 253 -48.71 -42.74 7.67
C LYS A 253 -48.28 -41.38 7.11
N ASP A 254 -49.25 -40.49 6.92
CA ASP A 254 -49.02 -39.12 6.43
C ASP A 254 -48.34 -38.22 7.49
N ASN A 255 -48.40 -38.63 8.76
CA ASN A 255 -47.80 -37.90 9.88
C ASN A 255 -46.73 -38.76 10.60
N PRO A 256 -45.56 -39.04 9.97
CA PRO A 256 -44.58 -40.01 10.48
C PRO A 256 -43.95 -39.63 11.83
N ARG A 257 -44.02 -38.36 12.22
CA ARG A 257 -43.54 -37.87 13.53
C ARG A 257 -44.58 -38.01 14.64
N ALA A 258 -45.86 -38.20 14.31
CA ALA A 258 -46.91 -38.30 15.32
C ALA A 258 -46.75 -39.61 16.11
N ARG A 259 -46.82 -39.47 17.44
CA ARG A 259 -46.91 -40.57 18.40
C ARG A 259 -48.30 -40.56 19.02
N VAL A 260 -48.85 -41.73 19.30
CA VAL A 260 -50.21 -41.86 19.82
C VAL A 260 -50.30 -42.81 21.02
N GLU A 261 -51.13 -42.46 21.98
CA GLU A 261 -51.65 -43.38 23.00
C GLU A 261 -53.00 -43.94 22.51
N ILE A 262 -53.11 -45.26 22.51
CA ILE A 262 -54.30 -46.02 22.18
C ILE A 262 -54.95 -46.46 23.50
N GLY A 263 -56.02 -45.77 23.89
CA GLY A 263 -56.71 -45.96 25.16
C GLY A 263 -57.93 -46.85 25.00
N GLY A 264 -57.93 -48.03 25.62
CA GLY A 264 -59.09 -48.93 25.61
C GLY A 264 -60.02 -48.69 26.79
N HIS A 265 -61.32 -48.84 26.55
CA HIS A 265 -62.38 -48.67 27.53
C HIS A 265 -63.43 -49.78 27.45
N THR A 266 -64.10 -50.04 28.57
CA THR A 266 -65.25 -50.95 28.67
C THR A 266 -66.47 -50.22 29.24
N ASP A 267 -67.62 -50.88 29.13
CA ASP A 267 -68.75 -50.52 29.99
C ASP A 267 -68.54 -51.07 31.42
N SER A 268 -69.45 -50.75 32.34
CA SER A 268 -69.35 -51.15 33.75
C SER A 268 -69.84 -52.58 34.03
N THR A 269 -70.08 -53.40 33.02
CA THR A 269 -70.56 -54.78 33.22
C THR A 269 -69.37 -55.69 33.55
N GLY A 270 -69.51 -56.57 34.56
CA GLY A 270 -68.46 -57.50 34.97
C GLY A 270 -67.48 -56.91 36.00
N SER A 271 -66.44 -57.69 36.36
CA SER A 271 -65.47 -57.28 37.37
C SER A 271 -64.47 -56.27 36.82
N GLU A 272 -63.91 -55.43 37.70
CA GLU A 272 -62.89 -54.44 37.35
C GLU A 272 -61.67 -55.09 36.69
N LYS A 273 -61.18 -56.21 37.25
CA LYS A 273 -60.05 -56.97 36.68
C LYS A 273 -60.36 -57.48 35.26
N ALA A 274 -61.58 -57.96 35.01
CA ALA A 274 -61.98 -58.40 33.66
C ALA A 274 -62.04 -57.21 32.69
N ASN A 275 -62.64 -56.10 33.11
CA ASN A 275 -62.72 -54.88 32.32
C ASN A 275 -61.35 -54.30 31.98
N GLN A 276 -60.42 -54.33 32.93
CA GLN A 276 -59.04 -53.93 32.71
C GLN A 276 -58.40 -54.77 31.60
N MET A 277 -58.42 -56.10 31.71
CA MET A 277 -57.85 -57.00 30.69
C MET A 277 -58.51 -56.83 29.31
N ILE A 278 -59.83 -56.68 29.26
CA ILE A 278 -60.57 -56.48 27.99
C ILE A 278 -60.14 -55.16 27.34
N SER A 279 -60.03 -54.09 28.12
CA SER A 279 -59.64 -52.78 27.62
C SER A 279 -58.23 -52.78 27.03
N GLU A 280 -57.27 -53.43 27.70
CA GLU A 280 -55.90 -53.60 27.21
C GLU A 280 -55.86 -54.40 25.91
N LYS A 281 -56.59 -55.53 25.86
CA LYS A 281 -56.68 -56.36 24.65
C LYS A 281 -57.26 -55.58 23.47
N ARG A 282 -58.28 -54.73 23.69
CA ARG A 282 -58.85 -53.87 22.63
C ARG A 282 -57.85 -52.87 22.09
N ALA A 283 -57.12 -52.19 22.98
CA ALA A 283 -56.05 -51.27 22.58
C ALA A 283 -54.96 -51.99 21.80
N LEU A 284 -54.56 -53.18 22.23
CA LEU A 284 -53.58 -54.01 21.54
C LEU A 284 -54.07 -54.50 20.17
N SER A 285 -55.34 -54.89 20.05
CA SER A 285 -55.94 -55.27 18.77
C SER A 285 -55.94 -54.11 17.77
N ALA A 286 -56.25 -52.89 18.24
CA ALA A 286 -56.17 -51.68 17.41
C ALA A 286 -54.73 -51.37 16.99
N LYS A 287 -53.77 -51.45 17.92
CA LYS A 287 -52.34 -51.30 17.62
C LYS A 287 -51.89 -52.30 16.55
N LYS A 288 -52.18 -53.59 16.76
CA LYS A 288 -51.80 -54.66 15.83
C LYS A 288 -52.39 -54.43 14.43
N TYR A 289 -53.64 -54.01 14.34
CA TYR A 289 -54.27 -53.67 13.06
C TYR A 289 -53.48 -52.59 12.30
N LEU A 290 -53.10 -51.51 12.98
CA LEU A 290 -52.33 -50.41 12.39
C LEU A 290 -50.90 -50.83 12.00
N GLN A 291 -50.27 -51.69 12.81
CA GLN A 291 -48.96 -52.27 12.48
C GLN A 291 -49.05 -53.17 11.23
N ASP A 292 -49.96 -54.14 11.24
CA ASP A 292 -50.03 -55.17 10.20
C ASP A 292 -50.48 -54.60 8.85
N LYS A 293 -51.46 -53.68 8.84
CA LYS A 293 -52.06 -53.16 7.60
C LYS A 293 -51.39 -51.88 7.07
N TYR A 294 -50.92 -51.00 7.97
CA TYR A 294 -50.38 -49.69 7.60
C TYR A 294 -48.87 -49.55 7.88
N ASN A 295 -48.24 -50.60 8.40
CA ASN A 295 -46.81 -50.63 8.73
C ASN A 295 -46.40 -49.49 9.68
N ILE A 296 -47.28 -49.11 10.60
CA ILE A 296 -46.97 -48.06 11.59
C ILE A 296 -46.04 -48.65 12.66
N PRO A 297 -44.85 -48.07 12.90
CA PRO A 297 -43.91 -48.56 13.90
C PRO A 297 -44.52 -48.65 15.31
N GLY A 298 -44.22 -49.74 16.03
CA GLY A 298 -44.83 -50.03 17.33
C GLY A 298 -44.41 -49.09 18.46
N ASP A 299 -43.25 -48.44 18.33
CA ASP A 299 -42.72 -47.41 19.22
C ASP A 299 -43.48 -46.07 19.11
N ARG A 300 -44.19 -45.85 17.99
CA ARG A 300 -45.07 -44.69 17.81
C ARG A 300 -46.46 -44.85 18.43
N MET A 301 -46.78 -46.05 18.94
CA MET A 301 -48.11 -46.38 19.44
C MET A 301 -48.02 -47.00 20.84
N GLY A 302 -48.28 -46.20 21.88
CA GLY A 302 -48.49 -46.69 23.23
C GLY A 302 -49.89 -47.27 23.40
N THR A 303 -50.07 -48.30 24.22
CA THR A 303 -51.40 -48.87 24.53
C THR A 303 -51.67 -48.77 26.02
N LYS A 304 -52.89 -48.41 26.40
CA LYS A 304 -53.32 -48.36 27.80
C LYS A 304 -54.75 -48.82 27.95
N GLY A 305 -55.00 -49.74 28.88
CA GLY A 305 -56.35 -50.11 29.29
C GLY A 305 -56.81 -49.24 30.43
N TYR A 306 -58.01 -48.67 30.31
CA TYR A 306 -58.66 -47.88 31.34
C TYR A 306 -59.81 -48.64 32.03
N GLY A 307 -60.13 -49.86 31.59
CA GLY A 307 -61.29 -50.60 32.06
C GLY A 307 -62.57 -49.77 31.96
N SER A 308 -63.39 -49.80 33.01
CA SER A 308 -64.64 -49.02 33.14
C SER A 308 -64.45 -47.68 33.85
N SER A 309 -63.21 -47.29 34.20
CA SER A 309 -62.93 -46.12 35.06
C SER A 309 -63.19 -44.76 34.40
N LYS A 310 -63.29 -44.72 33.07
CA LYS A 310 -63.48 -43.49 32.28
C LYS A 310 -64.69 -43.60 31.31
N PRO A 311 -65.92 -43.64 31.83
CA PRO A 311 -67.12 -43.66 31.00
C PRO A 311 -67.34 -42.30 30.35
N ILE A 312 -67.84 -42.29 29.11
CA ILE A 312 -68.27 -41.09 28.37
C ILE A 312 -69.78 -40.99 28.23
N ALA A 313 -70.50 -42.03 28.64
CA ALA A 313 -71.95 -42.10 28.61
C ALA A 313 -72.47 -42.94 29.78
N ASP A 314 -73.78 -42.84 30.04
CA ASP A 314 -74.42 -43.53 31.16
C ASP A 314 -74.37 -45.06 30.99
N ASN A 315 -73.77 -45.74 31.96
CA ASN A 315 -73.68 -47.21 31.99
C ASN A 315 -75.01 -47.90 32.32
N LYS A 316 -76.07 -47.16 32.65
CA LYS A 316 -77.41 -47.75 32.90
C LYS A 316 -78.18 -48.03 31.60
N THR A 317 -77.82 -47.38 30.49
CA THR A 317 -78.51 -47.52 29.19
C THR A 317 -77.74 -48.44 28.24
N LYS A 318 -78.43 -49.10 27.31
CA LYS A 318 -77.76 -49.96 26.31
C LYS A 318 -76.87 -49.12 25.39
N GLU A 319 -77.34 -47.94 25.03
CA GLU A 319 -76.71 -46.96 24.16
C GLU A 319 -75.44 -46.40 24.81
N GLY A 320 -75.52 -46.04 26.10
CA GLY A 320 -74.36 -45.52 26.83
C GLY A 320 -73.30 -46.59 27.08
N LYS A 321 -73.69 -47.83 27.38
CA LYS A 321 -72.74 -48.96 27.41
C LYS A 321 -72.04 -49.15 26.06
N ALA A 322 -72.76 -49.05 24.94
CA ALA A 322 -72.16 -49.15 23.62
C ALA A 322 -71.13 -48.05 23.34
N LYS A 323 -71.41 -46.81 23.75
CA LYS A 323 -70.46 -45.70 23.67
C LYS A 323 -69.23 -45.91 24.56
N ASN A 324 -69.38 -46.54 25.73
CA ASN A 324 -68.27 -46.79 26.64
C ASN A 324 -67.32 -47.91 26.17
N ARG A 325 -67.80 -48.88 25.38
CA ARG A 325 -66.98 -49.94 24.78
C ARG A 325 -66.21 -49.43 23.56
N ARG A 326 -65.18 -48.63 23.81
CA ARG A 326 -64.44 -47.93 22.75
C ARG A 326 -62.93 -48.02 22.92
N VAL A 327 -62.22 -47.63 21.86
CA VAL A 327 -60.81 -47.27 21.89
C VAL A 327 -60.65 -45.87 21.34
N GLU A 328 -59.97 -45.03 22.10
CA GLU A 328 -59.62 -43.65 21.73
C GLU A 328 -58.15 -43.55 21.34
N PHE A 329 -57.82 -42.54 20.54
CA PHE A 329 -56.47 -42.26 20.09
C PHE A 329 -56.11 -40.83 20.49
N LYS A 330 -55.06 -40.68 21.30
CA LYS A 330 -54.57 -39.38 21.75
C LYS A 330 -53.16 -39.17 21.21
N VAL A 331 -52.95 -38.09 20.46
CA VAL A 331 -51.60 -37.68 20.06
C VAL A 331 -50.83 -37.26 21.30
N ILE A 332 -49.62 -37.79 21.47
CA ILE A 332 -48.72 -37.46 22.56
C ILE A 332 -47.55 -36.59 22.06
N PRO A 333 -47.04 -35.65 22.87
CA PRO A 333 -45.94 -34.75 22.49
C PRO A 333 -44.66 -35.46 22.07
#